data_AF-A0A2N5A304-F1
#
_entry.id   AF-A0A2N5A304-F1
#
_cell.length_a   1.000
_cell.length_b   1.000
_cell.length_c   1.000
_cell.angle_alpha   90.00
_cell.angle_beta   90.00
_cell.angle_gamma   90.00
#
_symmetry.space_group_name_H-M   'P 1'
#
loop_
_entity.id
_entity.type
_entity.pdbx_description
1 polymer ?
#
loop_
_entity_poly.entity_id
_entity_poly.type
_entity_poly.pdbx_seq_one_letter_code
_entity_poly.pdbx_strand_id
1 'polypeptide(L)'
;SEGIENALSVTEATSIPCWASSSSTFMEMLEIPEYLMPPSDCQFIELSIWADKDRVNPNTANSAGESAARVLKSRMEPLLAERYPEATVRVEIHLPELDIPDGAKGVDWNDVLMLKGHEAFPGKLEERFFDLIK
;
A
#
# COMPACT_ATOMS: atom_id res chain seq x y z
N SER A 1 -2.82 2.71 -2.73
CA SER A 1 -1.84 3.63 -3.35
C SER A 1 -2.45 5.01 -3.52
N GLU A 2 -1.66 6.06 -3.73
CA GLU A 2 -2.17 7.43 -3.96
C GLU A 2 -2.75 7.57 -5.36
N GLY A 3 -1.90 7.44 -6.40
CA GLY A 3 -2.28 7.56 -7.80
C GLY A 3 -3.00 6.31 -8.35
N ILE A 4 -3.79 6.50 -9.41
CA ILE A 4 -4.45 5.39 -10.12
C ILE A 4 -3.47 4.55 -10.92
N GLU A 5 -2.49 5.22 -11.53
CA GLU A 5 -1.34 4.65 -12.22
C GLU A 5 -0.45 3.83 -11.28
N ASN A 6 -0.27 4.29 -10.04
CA ASN A 6 0.49 3.57 -9.03
C ASN A 6 -0.25 2.33 -8.55
N ALA A 7 -1.56 2.44 -8.31
CA ALA A 7 -2.39 1.28 -7.98
C ALA A 7 -2.38 0.24 -9.10
N LEU A 8 -2.48 0.66 -10.36
CA LEU A 8 -2.39 -0.24 -11.50
C LEU A 8 -1.02 -0.91 -11.59
N SER A 9 0.07 -0.16 -11.36
CA SER A 9 1.44 -0.70 -11.38
C SER A 9 1.66 -1.75 -10.30
N VAL A 10 1.15 -1.50 -9.09
CA VAL A 10 1.17 -2.47 -7.99
C VAL A 10 0.40 -3.73 -8.37
N THR A 11 -0.81 -3.60 -8.89
CA THR A 11 -1.62 -4.76 -9.28
C THR A 11 -0.98 -5.56 -10.41
N GLU A 12 -0.42 -4.90 -11.42
CA GLU A 12 0.31 -5.54 -12.52
C GLU A 12 1.55 -6.30 -12.02
N ALA A 13 2.31 -5.71 -11.10
CA ALA A 13 3.54 -6.30 -10.60
C ALA A 13 3.31 -7.45 -9.61
N THR A 14 2.33 -7.31 -8.72
CA THR A 14 2.14 -8.19 -7.55
C THR A 14 1.01 -9.20 -7.71
N SER A 15 0.11 -8.97 -8.69
CA SER A 15 -1.19 -9.65 -8.82
C SER A 15 -2.12 -9.45 -7.60
N ILE A 16 -1.84 -8.47 -6.74
CA ILE A 16 -2.67 -8.10 -5.59
C ILE A 16 -3.55 -6.91 -5.99
N PRO A 17 -4.88 -6.95 -5.73
CA PRO A 17 -5.74 -5.80 -6.00
C PRO A 17 -5.32 -4.59 -5.16
N CYS A 18 -5.15 -3.44 -5.81
CA CYS A 18 -4.76 -2.20 -5.16
C CYS A 18 -5.81 -1.11 -5.41
N TRP A 19 -6.24 -0.41 -4.36
CA TRP A 19 -7.08 0.78 -4.49
C TRP A 19 -6.23 2.04 -4.64
N ALA A 20 -6.72 2.98 -5.43
CA ALA A 20 -6.18 4.33 -5.51
C ALA A 20 -6.98 5.28 -4.60
N SER A 21 -6.31 5.91 -3.63
CA SER A 21 -6.93 6.92 -2.77
C SER A 21 -7.05 8.28 -3.46
N SER A 22 -6.48 8.46 -4.65
CA SER A 22 -6.35 9.71 -5.41
C SER A 22 -5.44 10.78 -4.82
N SER A 23 -5.11 10.71 -3.51
CA SER A 23 -4.12 11.58 -2.86
C SER A 23 -3.66 11.00 -1.51
N SER A 24 -2.52 11.48 -1.00
CA SER A 24 -2.06 11.24 0.39
C SER A 24 -3.11 11.62 1.44
N THR A 25 -3.78 12.78 1.29
CA THR A 25 -4.85 13.21 2.22
C THR A 25 -6.01 12.22 2.27
N PHE A 26 -6.45 11.69 1.13
CA PHE A 26 -7.49 10.66 1.11
C PHE A 26 -6.98 9.28 1.53
N MET A 27 -5.69 8.99 1.40
CA MET A 27 -5.09 7.77 1.94
C MET A 27 -5.19 7.75 3.47
N GLU A 28 -4.86 8.88 4.11
CA GLU A 28 -4.97 9.03 5.56
C GLU A 28 -6.40 8.75 6.06
N MET A 29 -7.40 9.26 5.35
CA MET A 29 -8.82 9.14 5.68
C MET A 29 -9.49 7.88 5.13
N LEU A 30 -8.76 6.98 4.46
CA LEU A 30 -9.33 5.84 3.75
C LEU A 30 -10.09 4.91 4.72
N GLU A 31 -11.39 4.75 4.54
CA GLU A 31 -12.18 3.75 5.26
C GLU A 31 -12.48 2.58 4.33
N ILE A 32 -12.34 1.36 4.85
CA ILE A 32 -12.73 0.16 4.12
C ILE A 32 -14.24 -0.03 4.34
N PRO A 33 -15.06 -0.03 3.28
CA PRO A 33 -16.49 -0.32 3.41
C PRO A 33 -16.75 -1.69 4.03
N GLU A 34 -17.79 -1.78 4.85
CA GLU A 34 -18.17 -2.99 5.58
C GLU A 34 -18.33 -4.24 4.68
N TYR A 35 -18.88 -4.06 3.48
CA TYR A 35 -19.10 -5.16 2.53
C TYR A 35 -17.82 -5.66 1.85
N LEU A 36 -16.70 -4.94 1.97
CA LEU A 36 -15.37 -5.36 1.51
C LEU A 36 -14.53 -5.95 2.64
N MET A 37 -15.05 -5.95 3.88
CA MET A 37 -14.35 -6.56 5.01
C MET A 37 -14.34 -8.09 4.87
N PRO A 38 -13.25 -8.76 5.28
CA PRO A 38 -13.17 -10.21 5.27
C PRO A 38 -14.29 -10.88 6.08
N PRO A 39 -14.65 -12.13 5.78
CA PRO A 39 -15.59 -12.88 6.61
C PRO A 39 -15.02 -13.10 8.02
N SER A 40 -15.90 -13.28 9.02
CA SER A 40 -15.51 -13.34 10.44
C SER A 40 -14.58 -14.50 10.80
N ASP A 41 -14.55 -15.55 9.99
CA ASP A 41 -13.71 -16.74 10.14
C ASP A 41 -12.39 -16.65 9.35
N CYS A 42 -12.07 -15.47 8.81
CA CYS A 42 -10.80 -15.22 8.13
C CYS A 42 -9.62 -15.48 9.07
N GLN A 43 -8.64 -16.27 8.62
CA GLN A 43 -7.46 -16.61 9.42
C GLN A 43 -6.29 -15.65 9.19
N PHE A 44 -6.27 -14.94 8.06
CA PHE A 44 -5.16 -14.10 7.65
C PHE A 44 -5.67 -12.88 6.90
N ILE A 45 -5.29 -11.70 7.38
CA ILE A 45 -5.65 -10.41 6.79
C ILE A 45 -4.37 -9.63 6.54
N GLU A 46 -4.10 -9.33 5.28
CA GLU A 46 -2.98 -8.48 4.88
C GLU A 46 -3.49 -7.21 4.22
N LEU A 47 -3.08 -6.06 4.77
CA LEU A 47 -3.33 -4.74 4.22
C LEU A 47 -2.00 -4.09 3.84
N SER A 48 -1.68 -4.09 2.55
CA SER A 48 -0.50 -3.45 2.01
C SER A 48 -0.80 -2.00 1.60
N ILE A 49 -0.10 -1.06 2.23
CA ILE A 49 -0.20 0.38 1.97
C ILE A 49 0.99 0.79 1.12
N TRP A 50 0.72 1.12 -0.13
CA TRP A 50 1.71 1.50 -1.12
C TRP A 50 1.82 3.03 -1.19
N ALA A 51 2.85 3.59 -0.59
CA ALA A 51 3.09 5.04 -0.55
C ALA A 51 4.22 5.46 -1.47
N ASP A 52 4.16 6.71 -1.93
CA ASP A 52 5.17 7.29 -2.79
C ASP A 52 6.36 7.77 -1.96
N LYS A 53 7.56 7.71 -2.53
CA LYS A 53 8.79 8.18 -1.87
C LYS A 53 9.02 9.65 -2.21
N ASP A 54 8.48 10.52 -1.38
CA ASP A 54 8.69 11.96 -1.51
C ASP A 54 10.02 12.42 -0.90
N ARG A 55 10.62 13.47 -1.46
CA ARG A 55 11.67 14.20 -0.75
C ARG A 55 11.05 14.84 0.50
N VAL A 56 11.74 14.70 1.62
CA VAL A 56 11.41 15.40 2.86
C VAL A 56 11.33 16.91 2.56
N ASN A 57 10.16 17.48 2.76
CA ASN A 57 9.98 18.91 2.57
C ASN A 57 10.78 19.65 3.65
N PRO A 58 11.76 20.51 3.30
CA PRO A 58 12.64 21.15 4.26
C PRO A 58 11.92 22.11 5.22
N ASN A 59 10.71 22.57 4.86
CA ASN A 59 9.92 23.48 5.68
C ASN A 59 9.04 22.75 6.71
N THR A 60 8.68 21.50 6.46
CA THR A 60 7.80 20.70 7.32
C THR A 60 8.47 19.46 7.89
N ALA A 61 9.71 19.18 7.46
CA ALA A 61 10.44 17.94 7.73
C ALA A 61 9.61 16.67 7.42
N ASN A 62 8.69 16.74 6.46
CA ASN A 62 7.70 15.70 6.21
C ASN A 62 7.75 15.13 4.79
N SER A 63 7.56 13.81 4.66
CA SER A 63 7.25 13.08 3.42
C SER A 63 5.74 12.79 3.42
N ALA A 64 5.00 13.38 2.48
CA ALA A 64 3.53 13.38 2.54
C ALA A 64 2.95 11.97 2.42
N GLY A 65 3.45 11.18 1.46
CA GLY A 65 2.94 9.82 1.26
C GLY A 65 3.27 8.86 2.39
N GLU A 66 4.52 8.87 2.87
CA GLU A 66 4.92 8.02 4.01
C GLU A 66 4.14 8.38 5.28
N SER A 67 3.97 9.67 5.58
CA SER A 67 3.23 10.10 6.77
C SER A 67 1.75 9.73 6.68
N ALA A 68 1.11 9.91 5.52
CA ALA A 68 -0.27 9.49 5.31
C ALA A 68 -0.43 7.97 5.50
N ALA A 69 0.50 7.18 4.96
CA ALA A 69 0.50 5.73 5.12
C ALA A 69 0.68 5.29 6.58
N ARG A 70 1.54 5.98 7.34
CA ARG A 70 1.74 5.73 8.78
C ARG A 70 0.46 6.02 9.57
N VAL A 71 -0.25 7.11 9.26
CA VAL A 71 -1.53 7.43 9.90
C VAL A 71 -2.57 6.35 9.58
N LEU A 72 -2.72 5.98 8.30
CA LEU A 72 -3.63 4.91 7.89
C LEU A 72 -3.33 3.59 8.60
N LYS A 73 -2.05 3.18 8.65
CA LYS A 73 -1.63 1.97 9.37
C LYS A 73 -2.03 2.03 10.85
N SER A 74 -1.72 3.14 11.51
CA SER A 74 -1.98 3.30 12.96
C SER A 74 -3.47 3.20 13.33
N ARG A 75 -4.36 3.53 12.38
CA ARG A 75 -5.82 3.38 12.54
C ARG A 75 -6.31 1.97 12.18
N MET A 76 -5.86 1.43 11.06
CA MET A 76 -6.39 0.18 10.51
C MET A 76 -5.90 -1.06 11.25
N GLU A 77 -4.63 -1.08 11.67
CA GLU A 77 -4.03 -2.22 12.38
C GLU A 77 -4.78 -2.60 13.67
N PRO A 78 -5.04 -1.67 14.62
CA PRO A 78 -5.82 -2.00 15.81
C PRO A 78 -7.29 -2.31 15.49
N LEU A 79 -7.89 -1.62 14.50
CA LEU A 79 -9.29 -1.86 14.12
C LEU A 79 -9.49 -3.28 13.59
N LEU A 80 -8.59 -3.74 12.72
CA LEU A 80 -8.61 -5.09 12.18
C LEU A 80 -8.29 -6.13 13.26
N ALA A 81 -7.32 -5.86 14.15
CA ALA A 81 -6.97 -6.77 15.23
C ALA A 81 -8.12 -6.94 16.26
N GLU A 82 -8.84 -5.85 16.60
CA GLU A 82 -10.00 -5.91 17.49
C GLU A 82 -11.16 -6.69 16.85
N ARG A 83 -11.38 -6.47 15.55
CA ARG A 83 -12.48 -7.08 14.81
C ARG A 83 -12.24 -8.57 14.49
N TYR A 84 -10.99 -8.96 14.29
CA TYR A 84 -10.60 -10.33 13.94
C TYR A 84 -9.54 -10.87 14.92
N PRO A 85 -9.93 -11.15 16.18
CA PRO A 85 -8.98 -11.53 17.23
C PRO A 85 -8.27 -12.88 16.98
N GLU A 86 -8.90 -13.78 16.22
CA GLU A 86 -8.33 -15.08 15.87
C GLU A 86 -7.54 -15.05 14.55
N ALA A 87 -7.57 -13.93 13.82
CA ALA A 87 -6.86 -13.77 12.56
C ALA A 87 -5.45 -13.23 12.78
N THR A 88 -4.52 -13.66 11.95
CA THR A 88 -3.23 -12.97 11.81
C THR A 88 -3.44 -11.73 10.96
N VAL A 89 -3.41 -10.56 11.60
CA VAL A 89 -3.52 -9.26 10.94
C VAL A 89 -2.12 -8.70 10.67
N ARG A 90 -1.84 -8.36 9.42
CA ARG A 90 -0.58 -7.76 8.97
C ARG A 90 -0.88 -6.49 8.18
N VAL A 91 -0.47 -5.33 8.70
CA VAL A 91 -0.58 -4.05 7.97
C VAL A 91 0.82 -3.54 7.66
N GLU A 92 1.15 -3.45 6.38
CA GLU A 92 2.50 -3.07 5.92
C GLU A 92 2.50 -1.82 5.10
N ILE A 93 3.59 -1.06 5.20
CA ILE A 93 3.83 0.11 4.37
C ILE A 93 4.99 -0.26 3.45
N HIS A 94 4.77 -0.11 2.15
CA HIS A 94 5.79 -0.27 1.15
C HIS A 94 6.16 1.10 0.59
N LEU A 95 7.47 1.35 0.52
CA LEU A 95 8.06 2.52 -0.14
C LEU A 95 9.00 2.05 -1.25
N PRO A 96 9.09 2.78 -2.38
CA PRO A 96 10.08 2.52 -3.42
C PRO A 96 11.51 2.50 -2.87
N GLU A 97 12.28 1.45 -3.18
CA GLU A 97 13.71 1.38 -2.79
C GLU A 97 14.58 2.33 -3.62
N LEU A 98 14.12 2.73 -4.80
CA LEU A 98 14.83 3.64 -5.71
C LEU A 98 15.25 4.94 -5.01
N ASP A 99 16.48 5.35 -5.25
CA ASP A 99 16.94 6.68 -4.83
C ASP A 99 16.23 7.75 -5.64
N ILE A 100 15.89 8.87 -4.98
CA ILE A 100 15.22 9.98 -5.65
C ILE A 100 16.24 10.67 -6.57
N PRO A 101 16.03 10.69 -7.90
CA PRO A 101 16.97 11.33 -8.82
C PRO A 101 17.18 12.82 -8.53
N ASP A 102 18.36 13.34 -8.88
CA ASP A 102 18.66 14.77 -8.72
C ASP A 102 17.68 15.63 -9.52
N GLY A 103 17.01 16.56 -8.84
CA GLY A 103 15.98 17.42 -9.43
C GLY A 103 14.57 16.84 -9.48
N ALA A 104 14.39 15.54 -9.19
CA ALA A 104 13.07 14.93 -9.05
C ALA A 104 12.46 15.19 -7.66
N LYS A 105 11.14 15.33 -7.60
CA LYS A 105 10.41 15.60 -6.34
C LYS A 105 10.22 14.36 -5.47
N GLY A 106 10.16 13.19 -6.09
CA GLY A 106 9.95 11.90 -5.44
C GLY A 106 10.09 10.78 -6.45
N VAL A 107 9.80 9.55 -6.00
CA VAL A 107 9.69 8.35 -6.84
C VAL A 107 8.37 7.67 -6.50
N ASP A 108 7.61 7.31 -7.53
CA ASP A 108 6.36 6.57 -7.38
C ASP A 108 6.51 5.08 -7.78
N TRP A 109 5.45 4.30 -7.60
CA TRP A 109 5.47 2.88 -7.95
C TRP A 109 5.42 2.60 -9.46
N ASN A 110 4.91 3.55 -10.25
CA ASN A 110 4.96 3.45 -11.70
C ASN A 110 6.40 3.60 -12.22
N ASP A 111 7.20 4.50 -11.62
CA ASP A 111 8.64 4.60 -11.88
C ASP A 111 9.37 3.29 -11.57
N VAL A 112 9.02 2.63 -10.45
CA VAL A 112 9.58 1.32 -10.09
C VAL A 112 9.28 0.28 -11.16
N LEU A 113 8.02 0.19 -11.62
CA LEU A 113 7.63 -0.75 -12.66
C LEU A 113 8.39 -0.48 -13.97
N MET A 114 8.47 0.78 -14.39
CA MET A 114 9.11 1.17 -15.64
C MET A 114 10.63 0.97 -15.63
N LEU A 115 11.30 1.20 -14.50
CA LEU A 115 12.77 1.18 -14.41
C LEU A 115 13.34 -0.15 -13.95
N LYS A 116 12.62 -0.88 -13.09
CA LYS A 116 13.12 -2.11 -12.45
C LYS A 116 12.29 -3.34 -12.77
N GLY A 117 11.08 -3.17 -13.30
CA GLY A 117 10.17 -4.27 -13.61
C GLY A 117 9.52 -4.86 -12.36
N HIS A 118 8.82 -5.98 -12.57
CA HIS A 118 7.89 -6.56 -11.59
C HIS A 118 8.62 -7.11 -10.34
N GLU A 119 9.89 -7.49 -10.47
CA GLU A 119 10.67 -8.08 -9.38
C GLU A 119 11.04 -7.08 -8.27
N ALA A 120 10.93 -5.78 -8.54
CA ALA A 120 11.24 -4.74 -7.56
C ALA A 120 10.10 -4.44 -6.58
N PHE A 121 8.96 -5.11 -6.70
CA PHE A 121 7.82 -4.92 -5.80
C PHE A 121 7.92 -5.88 -4.60
N PRO A 122 7.89 -5.36 -3.35
CA PRO A 122 7.84 -6.18 -2.16
C PRO A 122 6.44 -6.77 -1.96
N GLY A 123 6.33 -8.09 -1.95
CA GLY A 123 5.05 -8.78 -1.79
C GLY A 123 4.52 -9.28 -3.12
N LYS A 124 4.40 -10.59 -3.24
CA LYS A 124 3.69 -11.25 -4.33
C LYS A 124 2.49 -11.94 -3.71
N LEU A 125 1.38 -12.00 -4.44
CA LEU A 125 0.30 -12.88 -4.04
C LEU A 125 0.88 -14.28 -3.82
N GLU A 126 0.69 -14.85 -2.63
CA GLU A 126 1.23 -16.17 -2.33
C GLU A 126 0.60 -17.21 -3.26
N GLU A 127 1.40 -18.15 -3.76
CA GLU A 127 0.93 -19.19 -4.69
C GLU A 127 -0.28 -19.96 -4.15
N ARG A 128 -0.40 -20.11 -2.82
CA ARG A 128 -1.54 -20.75 -2.15
C ARG A 128 -2.89 -20.09 -2.44
N PHE A 129 -2.89 -18.84 -2.90
CA PHE A 129 -4.10 -18.09 -3.24
C PHE A 129 -4.39 -18.08 -4.75
N PHE A 130 -3.50 -18.58 -5.61
CA PHE A 130 -3.68 -18.53 -7.07
C PHE A 130 -4.88 -19.33 -7.56
N ASP A 131 -5.20 -20.43 -6.87
CA ASP A 131 -6.35 -21.26 -7.23
C ASP A 131 -7.70 -20.61 -6.91
N LEU A 132 -7.72 -19.50 -6.17
CA LEU A 132 -8.93 -18.73 -5.87
C LEU A 132 -9.27 -17.67 -6.95
N ILE A 133 -8.41 -17.48 -7.95
CA ILE A 133 -8.52 -16.44 -8.99
C ILE A 133 -8.88 -17.03 -10.38
N LYS A 134 -9.07 -18.35 -10.47
CA LYS A 134 -9.55 -19.04 -11.70
C LYS A 134 -11.07 -19.10 -11.75
#